data_AF-A0A914YGP0-F1
#
_entry.id   AF-A0A914YGP0-F1
#
_cell.length_a   1.000
_cell.length_b   1.000
_cell.length_c   1.000
_cell.angle_alpha   90.00
_cell.angle_beta   90.00
_cell.angle_gamma   90.00
#
_symmetry.space_group_name_H-M   'P 1'
#
loop_
_entity.id
_entity.type
_entity.pdbx_description
1 polymer ?
#
loop_
_entity_poly.entity_id
_entity_poly.type
_entity_poly.pdbx_seq_one_letter_code
_entity_poly.pdbx_strand_id
1 'polypeptide(L)'
;MYWGYEVLSNSLLKNMYLPSRFFPLLTYCRAPIVADNVYVQTTVNCILGMNAYYEKLYVLTYFMLLGIIAASFISAIYYTLLFITPLRTNTIQNLLDVRFSFN
;
A
#
# COMPACT_ATOMS: atom_id res chain seq x y z
N MET A 1 0.79 11.95 2.76
CA MET A 1 1.06 10.54 2.37
C MET A 1 2.18 10.55 1.32
N TYR A 2 3.45 10.64 1.74
CA TYR A 2 4.58 10.72 0.79
C TYR A 2 5.57 9.55 0.92
N TRP A 3 5.40 8.70 1.93
CA TRP A 3 6.32 7.60 2.24
C TRP A 3 6.49 6.63 1.05
N GLY A 4 5.41 6.18 0.42
CA GLY A 4 5.54 5.25 -0.70
C GLY A 4 6.18 5.86 -1.95
N TYR A 5 5.99 7.17 -2.18
CA TYR A 5 6.67 7.88 -3.27
C TYR A 5 8.16 8.05 -2.96
N GLU A 6 8.52 8.40 -1.73
CA GLU A 6 9.91 8.52 -1.27
C GLU A 6 10.65 7.18 -1.35
N VAL A 7 10.02 6.08 -0.94
CA VAL A 7 10.60 4.74 -1.04
C VAL A 7 10.75 4.31 -2.49
N LEU A 8 9.76 4.59 -3.34
CA LEU A 8 9.82 4.27 -4.78
C LEU A 8 10.86 5.11 -5.51
N SER A 9 10.93 6.42 -5.25
CA SER A 9 11.92 7.31 -5.85
C SER A 9 13.33 6.93 -5.41
N ASN A 10 13.52 6.61 -4.13
CA ASN A 10 14.82 6.17 -3.62
C ASN A 10 15.21 4.79 -4.15
N SER A 11 14.24 3.91 -4.46
CA SER A 11 14.50 2.59 -5.04
C SER A 11 14.78 2.63 -6.55
N LEU A 12 14.14 3.55 -7.29
CA LEU A 12 14.27 3.66 -8.75
C LEU A 12 15.40 4.61 -9.19
N LEU A 13 15.63 5.73 -8.49
CA LEU A 13 16.68 6.70 -8.87
C LEU A 13 18.03 6.45 -8.21
N LYS A 14 18.08 5.78 -7.05
CA LYS A 14 19.32 5.66 -6.27
C LYS A 14 19.70 4.19 -6.13
N ASN A 15 20.84 3.84 -6.70
CA ASN A 15 21.45 2.52 -6.60
C ASN A 15 21.38 1.96 -5.17
N MET A 16 20.87 0.71 -5.08
CA MET A 16 20.78 -0.36 -4.06
C MET A 16 21.59 -0.32 -2.73
N TYR A 17 22.16 0.81 -2.30
CA TYR A 17 23.13 0.83 -1.20
C TYR A 17 22.67 1.54 0.07
N LEU A 18 21.47 2.15 0.07
CA LEU A 18 20.92 2.73 1.30
C LEU A 18 20.13 1.65 2.04
N PRO A 19 20.61 1.19 3.22
CA PRO A 19 19.82 0.30 4.04
C PRO A 19 18.51 0.99 4.41
N SER A 20 17.40 0.35 4.09
CA SER A 20 16.07 0.83 4.46
C SER A 20 16.02 0.98 5.98
N ARG A 21 15.73 2.19 6.47
CA ARG A 21 15.65 2.46 7.92
C ARG A 21 14.55 1.64 8.61
N PHE A 22 13.50 1.31 7.86
CA PHE A 22 12.35 0.58 8.36
C PHE A 22 12.46 -0.94 8.13
N PHE A 23 13.15 -1.35 7.06
CA PHE A 23 13.25 -2.75 6.66
C PHE A 23 14.71 -3.23 6.57
N PRO A 24 15.40 -3.48 7.71
CA PRO A 24 16.77 -3.99 7.70
C PRO A 24 16.85 -5.42 7.17
N LEU A 25 17.79 -5.69 6.27
CA LEU A 25 18.14 -7.06 5.82
C LEU A 25 19.08 -7.78 6.79
N LEU A 26 19.82 -7.02 7.60
CA LEU A 26 20.80 -7.51 8.56
C LEU A 26 20.45 -6.95 9.94
N THR A 27 20.36 -7.83 10.94
CA THR A 27 19.99 -7.48 12.32
C THR A 27 20.92 -8.15 13.32
N TYR A 28 21.04 -7.59 14.52
CA TYR A 28 21.82 -8.20 15.61
C TYR A 28 20.91 -9.09 16.46
N CYS A 29 21.22 -10.38 16.54
CA CYS A 29 20.53 -11.31 17.43
C CYS A 29 21.38 -11.59 18.66
N ARG A 30 20.74 -11.72 19.84
CA ARG A 30 21.40 -12.29 21.02
C ARG A 30 21.19 -13.80 21.01
N ALA A 31 22.28 -14.55 20.89
CA ALA A 31 22.27 -15.99 21.02
C ALA A 31 22.94 -16.37 22.35
N PRO A 32 22.29 -17.21 23.19
CA PRO A 32 22.96 -17.80 24.33
C PRO A 32 23.90 -18.88 23.81
N ILE A 33 25.21 -18.69 23.98
CA ILE A 33 26.20 -19.74 23.76
C ILE A 33 26.63 -20.28 25.12
N VAL A 34 26.79 -21.60 25.21
CA VAL A 34 27.34 -22.24 26.41
C VAL A 34 28.84 -22.36 26.19
N ALA A 35 29.60 -21.62 26.99
CA ALA A 35 31.05 -21.74 27.08
C ALA A 35 31.40 -22.00 28.54
N ASP A 36 32.16 -23.07 28.82
CA ASP A 36 32.58 -23.47 30.18
C ASP A 36 31.46 -23.41 31.22
N ASN A 37 30.31 -24.03 30.93
CA ASN A 37 29.19 -24.21 31.86
C ASN A 37 28.52 -22.89 32.31
N VAL A 38 28.88 -21.77 31.68
CA VAL A 38 28.29 -20.45 31.90
C VAL A 38 27.53 -20.02 30.64
N TYR A 39 26.32 -19.50 30.83
CA TYR A 39 25.55 -18.89 29.74
C TYR A 39 26.11 -17.50 29.43
N VAL A 40 26.81 -17.36 28.31
CA VAL A 40 27.30 -16.08 27.82
C VAL A 40 26.39 -15.61 26.69
N GLN A 41 25.89 -14.37 26.80
CA GLN A 41 25.12 -13.77 25.71
C GLN A 41 26.06 -13.13 24.70
N THR A 42 26.04 -13.62 23.47
CA THR A 42 26.84 -13.05 22.38
C THR A 42 25.91 -12.49 21.31
N THR A 43 26.27 -11.31 20.80
CA THR A 43 25.58 -10.67 19.67
C THR A 43 26.16 -11.19 18.36
N VAL A 44 25.30 -11.76 17.51
CA VAL A 44 25.67 -12.25 16.18
C VAL A 44 24.88 -11.53 15.10
N ASN A 45 25.44 -11.45 13.89
CA ASN A 45 24.77 -10.88 12.72
C ASN A 45 23.81 -11.93 12.12
N CYS A 46 22.53 -11.61 12.05
CA CYS A 46 21.48 -12.42 11.46
C CYS A 46 20.99 -11.80 10.14
N ILE A 47 20.78 -12.64 9.13
CA ILE A 47 20.15 -12.24 7.87
C ILE A 47 18.64 -12.43 7.99
N LEU A 48 17.88 -11.37 7.71
CA LEU A 48 16.43 -11.36 7.77
C LEU A 48 15.83 -11.21 6.37
N GLY A 49 15.95 -12.27 5.56
CA GLY A 49 15.52 -12.28 4.15
C GLY A 49 14.03 -12.02 3.95
N MET A 50 13.18 -12.43 4.89
CA MET A 50 11.73 -12.16 4.86
C MET A 50 11.42 -10.66 4.81
N ASN A 51 12.27 -9.83 5.42
CA ASN A 51 12.06 -8.39 5.48
C ASN A 51 12.19 -7.72 4.11
N ALA A 52 13.01 -8.31 3.21
CA ALA A 52 13.14 -7.86 1.83
C ALA A 52 11.82 -8.04 1.05
N TYR A 53 11.12 -9.15 1.30
CA TYR A 53 9.82 -9.41 0.70
C TYR A 53 8.75 -8.47 1.24
N TYR A 54 8.73 -8.28 2.57
CA TYR A 54 7.79 -7.37 3.22
C TYR A 54 7.92 -5.93 2.71
N GLU A 55 9.14 -5.43 2.50
CA GLU A 55 9.35 -4.08 1.94
C GLU A 55 8.61 -3.90 0.60
N LYS A 56 8.71 -4.87 -0.32
CA LYS A 56 8.04 -4.78 -1.63
C LYS A 56 6.53 -4.90 -1.51
N LEU A 57 6.05 -5.78 -0.62
CA LEU A 57 4.63 -5.95 -0.37
C LEU A 57 4.00 -4.66 0.17
N TYR A 58 4.63 -4.01 1.16
CA TYR A 58 4.12 -2.76 1.74
C TYR A 58 4.07 -1.62 0.73
N VAL A 59 5.07 -1.50 -0.15
CA VAL A 59 5.05 -0.50 -1.23
C VAL A 59 3.89 -0.76 -2.19
N LEU A 60 3.65 -2.01 -2.60
CA LEU A 60 2.53 -2.37 -3.46
C LEU A 60 1.18 -2.07 -2.79
N THR A 61 1.00 -2.50 -1.54
CA THR A 61 -0.23 -2.26 -0.78
C THR A 61 -0.50 -0.77 -0.60
N TYR A 62 0.53 0.05 -0.39
CA TYR A 62 0.39 1.50 -0.27
C TYR A 62 -0.22 2.13 -1.52
N PHE A 63 0.27 1.78 -2.72
CA PHE A 63 -0.29 2.30 -3.97
C PHE A 63 -1.70 1.78 -4.25
N MET A 64 -1.99 0.51 -3.91
CA MET A 64 -3.34 -0.02 -4.03
C MET A 64 -4.33 0.71 -3.13
N LEU A 65 -3.98 0.96 -1.87
CA LEU A 65 -4.83 1.71 -0.94
C LEU A 65 -5.08 3.14 -1.42
N LEU A 66 -4.05 3.82 -1.93
CA LEU A 66 -4.24 5.15 -2.55
C LEU A 66 -5.21 5.10 -3.72
N GLY A 67 -5.13 4.07 -4.57
CA GLY A 67 -6.07 3.86 -5.68
C GLY A 67 -7.51 3.64 -5.19
N ILE A 68 -7.69 2.82 -4.16
CA ILE A 68 -9.02 2.55 -3.56
C ILE A 68 -9.60 3.83 -2.93
N ILE A 69 -8.78 4.62 -2.23
CA ILE A 69 -9.20 5.90 -1.65
C ILE A 69 -9.63 6.86 -2.76
N ALA A 70 -8.86 6.99 -3.83
CA ALA A 70 -9.20 7.84 -4.97
C ALA A 70 -10.51 7.40 -5.65
N ALA A 71 -10.66 6.10 -5.92
CA ALA A 71 -11.88 5.54 -6.50
C ALA A 71 -13.10 5.79 -5.60
N SER A 72 -12.96 5.54 -4.30
CA SER A 72 -14.03 5.77 -3.31
C SER A 72 -14.42 7.24 -3.23
N PHE A 73 -13.44 8.16 -3.32
CA PHE A 73 -13.69 9.59 -3.33
C PHE A 73 -14.43 10.05 -4.59
N ILE A 74 -14.03 9.53 -5.77
CA ILE A 74 -14.73 9.79 -7.04
C ILE A 74 -16.17 9.26 -6.99
N SER A 75 -16.37 8.03 -6.50
CA SER A 75 -17.70 7.45 -6.34
C SER A 75 -18.56 8.29 -5.37
N ALA A 76 -18.00 8.73 -4.24
CA ALA A 76 -18.70 9.57 -3.29
C ALA A 76 -19.12 10.90 -3.93
N ILE A 77 -18.24 11.56 -4.69
CA ILE A 77 -18.57 12.78 -5.44
C ILE A 77 -19.67 12.51 -6.47
N TYR A 78 -19.56 11.44 -7.25
CA TYR A 78 -20.56 11.10 -8.26
C TYR A 78 -21.96 10.93 -7.65
N TYR A 79 -22.07 10.15 -6.57
CA TYR A 79 -23.35 9.92 -5.91
C TYR A 79 -23.89 11.16 -5.18
N THR A 80 -23.02 11.95 -4.54
CA THR A 80 -23.45 13.20 -3.91
C THR A 80 -23.95 14.21 -4.94
N LEU A 81 -23.27 14.35 -6.09
CA LEU A 81 -23.75 15.18 -7.19
C LEU A 81 -25.07 14.67 -7.74
N LEU A 82 -25.22 13.35 -7.94
CA LEU A 82 -26.48 12.75 -8.40
C LEU A 82 -27.63 12.96 -7.41
N PHE A 83 -27.35 13.01 -6.11
CA PHE A 83 -28.35 13.25 -5.07
C PHE A 83 -28.77 14.72 -4.98
N ILE A 84 -27.82 15.64 -5.14
CA ILE A 84 -28.07 17.09 -5.01
C ILE A 84 -28.66 17.67 -6.30
N THR A 85 -28.29 17.14 -7.47
CA THR A 85 -28.77 17.65 -8.76
C THR A 85 -30.05 16.94 -9.22
N PRO A 86 -30.96 17.63 -9.92
CA PRO A 86 -32.12 17.01 -10.56
C PRO A 86 -31.75 16.18 -11.81
N LEU A 87 -30.47 15.76 -11.98
CA LEU A 87 -30.04 14.91 -13.09
C LEU A 87 -30.75 13.55 -13.12
N ARG A 88 -31.29 13.11 -11.97
CA ARG A 88 -32.08 11.87 -11.83
C ARG A 88 -33.31 11.85 -12.74
N THR A 89 -33.95 13.00 -13.02
CA THR A 89 -35.16 13.02 -13.87
C THR A 89 -34.84 12.77 -15.33
N ASN A 90 -33.70 13.27 -15.83
CA ASN A 90 -33.26 13.07 -17.21
C ASN A 90 -32.89 11.60 -17.52
N THR A 91 -32.26 10.90 -16.59
CA THR A 91 -31.95 9.46 -16.79
C THR A 91 -33.22 8.61 -16.80
N ILE A 92 -34.19 8.92 -15.95
CA ILE A 92 -35.50 8.23 -15.93
C ILE A 92 -36.29 8.53 -17.20
N GLN A 93 -36.30 9.78 -17.68
CA GLN A 93 -36.95 10.16 -18.93
C GLN A 93 -36.33 9.46 -20.14
N ASN A 94 -35.00 9.43 -20.25
CA ASN A 94 -34.31 8.71 -21.33
C ASN A 94 -34.58 7.19 -21.29
N LEU A 95 -34.69 6.59 -20.11
CA LEU A 95 -35.05 5.17 -19.98
C LEU A 95 -36.52 4.89 -20.33
N LEU A 96 -37.41 5.85 -20.07
CA LEU A 96 -38.82 5.76 -20.47
C LEU A 96 -38.99 5.93 -21.98
N ASP A 97 -38.30 6.90 -22.60
CA ASP A 97 -38.35 7.12 -24.06
C ASP A 97 -37.81 5.92 -24.86
N VAL A 98 -36.71 5.30 -24.40
CA VAL A 98 -36.18 4.07 -25.03
C VAL A 98 -37.16 2.91 -24.91
N ARG A 99 -37.91 2.80 -23.79
CA ARG A 99 -38.89 1.73 -23.58
C ARG A 99 -40.15 1.93 -24.43
N PHE A 100 -40.59 3.17 -24.67
CA PHE A 100 -41.73 3.47 -25.55
C PHE A 100 -41.41 3.32 -27.04
N SER A 101 -40.14 3.44 -27.46
CA SER A 101 -39.74 3.26 -28.86
C SER A 101 -39.69 1.80 -29.33
N PHE A 102 -39.81 0.82 -28.42
CA PHE A 102 -39.69 -0.62 -28.71
C PHE A 102 -41.02 -1.40 -28.63
N ASN A 103 -42.16 -0.70 -28.51
CA ASN A 103 -43.51 -1.28 -28.45
C ASN A 103 -44.41 -0.58 -29.47
#